data_AF-A0A9D8HBG8-F1
#
_entry.id   AF-A0A9D8HBG8-F1
#
_cell.length_a   1.000
_cell.length_b   1.000
_cell.length_c   1.000
_cell.angle_alpha   90.00
_cell.angle_beta   90.00
_cell.angle_gamma   90.00
#
_symmetry.space_group_name_H-M   'P 1'
#
loop_
_entity.id
_entity.type
_entity.pdbx_description
1 polymer ?
#
loop_
_entity_poly.entity_id
_entity_poly.type
_entity_poly.pdbx_seq_one_letter_code
_entity_poly.pdbx_strand_id
1 'polypeptide(L)'
;MLYMPEHATYYAPKGDGSDIGILDLIAFVLGTCSTVAEAKAAALTVNVVNVEPKQVPVPLPLHLVIHDKDSCAVVEFHPEGPRATDNPVQVATNSPYIEWHLTNVCNYLSLSPDNPAAITIGGTKFAPFAQGQGFRGIPGDGTSPSRFIRVLTDVRFAPAPTNQADAELQTIRVLHGFDISTGSIMEPAMGGGLTQELTIWSTVSNLTGNRYLYNTYDDPQWFVIDLATTDFTSSRSVAFTHSGGPVPLRV
;
A
#
# COMPACT_ATOMS: atom_id res chain seq x y z
N MET A 1 3.81 -5.98 -0.59
CA MET A 1 2.88 -6.87 -1.30
C MET A 1 1.46 -6.45 -0.98
N LEU A 2 0.56 -6.53 -1.94
CA LEU A 2 -0.88 -6.30 -1.73
C LEU A 2 -1.67 -7.39 -2.48
N TYR A 3 -2.86 -7.71 -1.98
CA TYR A 3 -3.73 -8.78 -2.48
C TYR A 3 -4.28 -8.49 -3.89
N MET A 4 -4.30 -9.47 -4.78
CA MET A 4 -4.67 -9.33 -6.19
C MET A 4 -5.62 -10.45 -6.67
N PRO A 5 -6.79 -10.61 -6.02
CA PRO A 5 -7.73 -11.67 -6.37
C PRO A 5 -8.14 -11.56 -7.84
N GLU A 6 -8.23 -12.72 -8.51
CA GLU A 6 -8.57 -12.86 -9.94
C GLU A 6 -7.56 -12.24 -10.93
N HIS A 7 -6.49 -11.59 -10.43
CA HIS A 7 -5.54 -10.82 -11.24
C HIS A 7 -4.07 -11.18 -10.94
N ALA A 8 -3.80 -12.31 -10.27
CA ALA A 8 -2.45 -12.83 -10.10
C ALA A 8 -2.40 -14.29 -10.60
N THR A 9 -1.49 -14.55 -11.53
CA THR A 9 -1.26 -15.87 -12.10
C THR A 9 0.10 -16.38 -11.69
N TYR A 10 0.14 -17.49 -10.96
CA TYR A 10 1.38 -18.20 -10.69
C TYR A 10 1.69 -19.22 -11.78
N TYR A 11 2.97 -19.34 -12.09
CA TYR A 11 3.44 -20.16 -13.18
C TYR A 11 3.74 -21.58 -12.72
N ALA A 12 3.77 -22.52 -13.66
CA ALA A 12 4.23 -23.87 -13.37
C ALA A 12 5.72 -23.85 -12.98
N PRO A 13 6.16 -24.66 -12.00
CA PRO A 13 7.57 -24.79 -11.66
C PRO A 13 8.41 -25.21 -12.86
N LYS A 14 9.59 -24.60 -13.02
CA LYS A 14 10.55 -24.90 -14.08
C LYS A 14 11.61 -25.91 -13.64
N GLY A 15 11.94 -25.95 -12.35
CA GLY A 15 12.96 -26.85 -11.80
C GLY A 15 14.40 -26.51 -12.21
N ASP A 16 14.64 -25.30 -12.75
CA ASP A 16 15.95 -24.82 -13.21
C ASP A 16 16.68 -23.96 -12.17
N GLY A 17 16.10 -23.82 -10.97
CA GLY A 17 16.61 -22.98 -9.88
C GLY A 17 16.08 -21.55 -9.88
N SER A 18 15.25 -21.15 -10.85
CA SER A 18 14.61 -19.83 -10.90
C SER A 18 13.29 -19.74 -10.13
N ASP A 19 12.72 -20.87 -9.70
CA ASP A 19 11.44 -20.93 -9.00
C ASP A 19 11.50 -20.28 -7.61
N ILE A 20 10.58 -19.36 -7.34
CA ILE A 20 10.46 -18.67 -6.05
C ILE A 20 9.00 -18.57 -5.61
N GLY A 21 8.74 -18.73 -4.30
CA GLY A 21 7.44 -18.46 -3.72
C GLY A 21 7.16 -16.95 -3.68
N ILE A 22 5.89 -16.56 -3.81
CA ILE A 22 5.53 -15.13 -3.83
C ILE A 22 5.98 -14.39 -2.56
N LEU A 23 5.91 -15.01 -1.37
CA LEU A 23 6.36 -14.37 -0.13
C LEU A 23 7.88 -14.20 -0.07
N ASP A 24 8.63 -15.12 -0.66
CA ASP A 24 10.10 -15.06 -0.71
C ASP A 24 10.60 -13.99 -1.69
N LEU A 25 9.77 -13.58 -2.66
CA LEU A 25 10.10 -12.53 -3.62
C LEU A 25 10.43 -11.19 -2.95
N ILE A 26 9.74 -10.84 -1.85
CA ILE A 26 10.04 -9.62 -1.09
C ILE A 26 11.48 -9.67 -0.55
N ALA A 27 11.83 -10.77 0.10
CA ALA A 27 13.15 -10.94 0.70
C ALA A 27 14.25 -11.00 -0.37
N PHE A 28 13.98 -11.64 -1.50
CA PHE A 28 14.88 -11.66 -2.65
C PHE A 28 15.16 -10.25 -3.18
N VAL A 29 14.11 -9.46 -3.46
CA VAL A 29 14.27 -8.09 -3.97
C VAL A 29 14.99 -7.19 -2.96
N LEU A 30 14.54 -7.17 -1.69
CA LEU A 30 15.16 -6.35 -0.65
C LEU A 30 16.59 -6.76 -0.32
N GLY A 31 16.94 -8.05 -0.48
CA GLY A 31 18.26 -8.58 -0.18
C GLY A 31 19.27 -8.45 -1.31
N THR A 32 18.84 -8.12 -2.53
CA THR A 32 19.70 -8.15 -3.74
C THR A 32 19.69 -6.86 -4.54
N CYS A 33 18.79 -5.92 -4.26
CA CYS A 33 18.59 -4.71 -5.06
C CYS A 33 18.70 -3.45 -4.18
N SER A 34 19.21 -2.35 -4.76
CA SER A 34 19.29 -1.03 -4.12
C SER A 34 18.39 0.01 -4.77
N THR A 35 17.89 -0.25 -5.99
CA THR A 35 17.02 0.67 -6.75
C THR A 35 15.79 -0.06 -7.30
N VAL A 36 14.73 0.69 -7.62
CA VAL A 36 13.54 0.15 -8.30
C VAL A 36 13.91 -0.45 -9.65
N ALA A 37 14.85 0.15 -10.38
CA ALA A 37 15.30 -0.37 -11.67
C ALA A 37 15.90 -1.78 -11.55
N GLU A 38 16.79 -1.98 -10.56
CA GLU A 38 17.35 -3.30 -10.24
C GLU A 38 16.27 -4.27 -9.78
N ALA A 39 15.39 -3.82 -8.89
CA ALA A 39 14.31 -4.63 -8.34
C ALA A 39 13.34 -5.14 -9.42
N LYS A 40 12.96 -4.28 -10.37
CA LYS A 40 12.17 -4.66 -11.55
C LYS A 40 12.90 -5.72 -12.37
N ALA A 41 14.17 -5.50 -12.70
CA ALA A 41 14.94 -6.44 -13.49
C ALA A 41 15.05 -7.80 -12.78
N ALA A 42 15.41 -7.80 -11.49
CA ALA A 42 15.55 -9.02 -10.68
C ALA A 42 14.22 -9.78 -10.57
N ALA A 43 13.11 -9.10 -10.30
CA ALA A 43 11.80 -9.73 -10.20
C ALA A 43 11.35 -10.42 -11.51
N LEU A 44 11.83 -9.96 -12.67
CA LEU A 44 11.56 -10.58 -13.97
C LEU A 44 12.49 -11.76 -14.30
N THR A 45 13.56 -11.98 -13.54
CA THR A 45 14.47 -13.13 -13.74
C THR A 45 13.99 -14.42 -13.07
N VAL A 46 13.07 -14.31 -12.12
CA VAL A 46 12.59 -15.44 -11.32
C VAL A 46 11.22 -15.93 -11.80
N ASN A 47 10.95 -17.22 -11.61
CA ASN A 47 9.66 -17.83 -11.92
C ASN A 47 8.82 -17.87 -10.64
N VAL A 48 7.83 -16.99 -10.52
CA VAL A 48 6.98 -16.96 -9.33
C VAL A 48 5.95 -18.08 -9.41
N VAL A 49 6.10 -19.04 -8.50
CA VAL A 49 5.29 -20.26 -8.42
C VAL A 49 4.36 -20.19 -7.21
N ASN A 50 3.25 -20.92 -7.29
CA ASN A 50 2.35 -21.04 -6.15
C ASN A 50 2.99 -21.95 -5.09
N VAL A 51 3.55 -21.34 -4.05
CA VAL A 51 3.96 -22.04 -2.82
C VAL A 51 2.96 -21.69 -1.74
N GLU A 52 2.08 -22.63 -1.42
CA GLU A 52 1.12 -22.44 -0.32
C GLU A 52 1.87 -22.36 1.01
N PRO A 53 1.82 -21.22 1.73
CA PRO A 53 2.46 -21.10 3.02
C PRO A 53 1.85 -22.09 4.01
N LYS A 54 2.68 -22.73 4.85
CA LYS A 54 2.19 -23.67 5.87
C LYS A 54 1.20 -23.01 6.85
N GLN A 55 1.32 -21.70 7.05
CA GLN A 55 0.50 -20.90 7.94
C GLN A 55 -0.85 -20.52 7.32
N VAL A 56 -0.93 -20.47 5.98
CA VAL A 56 -2.12 -20.09 5.22
C VAL A 56 -2.17 -21.01 4.00
N PRO A 57 -2.80 -22.21 4.12
CA PRO A 57 -2.75 -23.24 3.09
C PRO A 57 -3.74 -22.94 1.95
N VAL A 58 -3.67 -21.73 1.41
CA VAL A 58 -4.40 -21.27 0.23
C VAL A 58 -3.47 -20.42 -0.63
N PRO A 59 -3.67 -20.39 -1.95
CA PRO A 59 -2.97 -19.46 -2.82
C PRO A 59 -3.20 -18.02 -2.33
N LEU A 60 -2.11 -17.26 -2.19
CA LEU A 60 -2.15 -15.85 -1.84
C LEU A 60 -1.91 -15.04 -3.11
N PRO A 61 -2.93 -14.70 -3.91
CA PRO A 61 -2.72 -13.87 -5.09
C PRO A 61 -2.21 -12.48 -4.66
N LEU A 62 -1.00 -12.13 -5.03
CA LEU A 62 -0.35 -10.87 -4.65
C LEU A 62 0.36 -10.22 -5.84
N HIS A 63 0.47 -8.90 -5.80
CA HIS A 63 1.47 -8.15 -6.57
C HIS A 63 2.51 -7.49 -5.67
N LEU A 64 3.65 -7.13 -6.24
CA LEU A 64 4.73 -6.47 -5.52
C LEU A 64 4.77 -4.98 -5.86
N VAL A 65 4.59 -4.13 -4.86
CA VAL A 65 4.78 -2.68 -4.96
C VAL A 65 6.16 -2.35 -4.41
N ILE A 66 6.97 -1.61 -5.17
CA ILE A 66 8.37 -1.33 -4.88
C ILE A 66 8.58 0.17 -4.94
N HIS A 67 9.25 0.70 -3.92
CA HIS A 67 9.68 2.10 -3.87
C HIS A 67 11.18 2.15 -3.57
N ASP A 68 11.89 3.07 -4.22
CA ASP A 68 13.16 3.59 -3.74
C ASP A 68 12.96 5.07 -3.35
N LYS A 69 14.06 5.83 -3.22
CA LYS A 69 13.97 7.24 -2.81
C LYS A 69 13.31 8.14 -3.85
N ASP A 70 13.29 7.72 -5.11
CA ASP A 70 12.97 8.60 -6.25
C ASP A 70 11.81 8.05 -7.10
N SER A 71 11.53 6.76 -7.02
CA SER A 71 10.64 6.09 -7.96
C SER A 71 9.81 4.97 -7.33
N CYS A 72 8.76 4.59 -8.04
CA CYS A 72 7.87 3.50 -7.68
C CYS A 72 7.56 2.64 -8.90
N ALA A 73 7.44 1.33 -8.70
CA ALA A 73 6.96 0.39 -9.69
C ALA A 73 6.10 -0.70 -9.06
N VAL A 74 5.29 -1.35 -9.89
CA VAL A 74 4.49 -2.50 -9.51
C VAL A 74 4.86 -3.68 -10.40
N VAL A 75 5.11 -4.83 -9.78
CA VAL A 75 5.32 -6.11 -10.47
C VAL A 75 4.06 -6.96 -10.32
N GLU A 76 3.38 -7.20 -11.43
CA GLU A 76 2.12 -7.91 -11.55
C GLU A 76 2.29 -9.18 -12.38
N PHE A 77 1.62 -10.27 -11.98
CA PHE A 77 1.80 -11.59 -12.57
C PHE A 77 0.62 -11.93 -13.47
N HIS A 78 0.76 -11.65 -14.76
CA HIS A 78 -0.30 -11.87 -15.74
C HIS A 78 -0.26 -13.30 -16.29
N PRO A 79 -1.36 -13.82 -16.88
CA PRO A 79 -1.37 -15.11 -17.57
C PRO A 79 -0.29 -15.25 -18.66
N GLU A 80 0.01 -14.16 -19.37
CA GLU A 80 1.03 -14.08 -20.43
C GLU A 80 2.47 -13.95 -19.91
N GLY A 81 2.66 -13.67 -18.62
CA GLY A 81 3.96 -13.46 -18.00
C GLY A 81 4.00 -12.26 -17.04
N PRO A 82 5.05 -12.16 -16.21
CA PRO A 82 5.17 -11.06 -15.26
C PRO A 82 5.41 -9.73 -15.98
N ARG A 83 4.86 -8.65 -15.45
CA ARG A 83 5.04 -7.28 -15.92
C ARG A 83 5.52 -6.40 -14.79
N ALA A 84 6.52 -5.57 -15.09
CA ALA A 84 7.07 -4.60 -14.14
C ALA A 84 6.81 -3.19 -14.65
N THR A 85 5.74 -2.57 -14.15
CA THR A 85 5.20 -1.30 -14.66
C THR A 85 5.62 -0.15 -13.76
N ASP A 86 6.12 0.94 -14.34
CA ASP A 86 6.45 2.14 -13.59
C ASP A 86 5.16 2.79 -13.06
N ASN A 87 5.18 3.24 -11.81
CA ASN A 87 4.03 3.82 -11.13
C ASN A 87 4.31 5.29 -10.78
N PRO A 88 4.00 6.23 -11.68
CA PRO A 88 4.37 7.63 -11.51
C PRO A 88 3.60 8.33 -10.39
N VAL A 89 2.46 7.78 -9.97
CA VAL A 89 1.64 8.35 -8.90
C VAL A 89 1.97 7.80 -7.51
N GLN A 90 2.88 6.81 -7.43
CA GLN A 90 3.42 6.26 -6.18
C GLN A 90 2.35 5.73 -5.19
N VAL A 91 1.21 5.31 -5.72
CA VAL A 91 0.08 4.75 -4.99
C VAL A 91 -0.27 3.41 -5.60
N ALA A 92 -0.59 2.41 -4.77
CA ALA A 92 -1.09 1.12 -5.21
C ALA A 92 -2.06 0.55 -4.17
N THR A 93 -3.01 -0.25 -4.62
CA THR A 93 -3.99 -0.95 -3.77
C THR A 93 -4.07 -2.42 -4.17
N ASN A 94 -5.24 -2.97 -4.43
CA ASN A 94 -5.45 -4.35 -4.82
C ASN A 94 -5.87 -4.38 -6.30
N SER A 95 -6.54 -5.45 -6.73
CA SER A 95 -7.08 -5.58 -8.09
C SER A 95 -7.92 -4.36 -8.53
N PRO A 96 -7.96 -4.04 -9.84
CA PRO A 96 -7.27 -4.71 -10.95
C PRO A 96 -5.81 -4.21 -11.11
N TYR A 97 -5.19 -4.51 -12.25
CA TYR A 97 -3.80 -4.11 -12.57
C TYR A 97 -3.56 -2.59 -12.49
N ILE A 98 -2.31 -2.19 -12.19
CA ILE A 98 -1.95 -0.78 -12.00
C ILE A 98 -2.28 0.10 -13.22
N GLU A 99 -2.12 -0.40 -14.45
CA GLU A 99 -2.44 0.33 -15.68
C GLU A 99 -3.92 0.75 -15.76
N TRP A 100 -4.81 -0.11 -15.25
CA TRP A 100 -6.23 0.20 -15.18
C TRP A 100 -6.48 1.30 -14.14
N HIS A 101 -5.85 1.23 -12.97
CA HIS A 101 -5.98 2.27 -11.94
C HIS A 101 -5.50 3.63 -12.45
N LEU A 102 -4.35 3.66 -13.15
CA LEU A 102 -3.84 4.87 -13.80
C LEU A 102 -4.82 5.42 -14.84
N THR A 103 -5.45 4.56 -15.63
CA THR A 103 -6.52 4.96 -16.57
C THR A 103 -7.74 5.49 -15.84
N ASN A 104 -8.12 4.88 -14.71
CA ASN A 104 -9.27 5.27 -13.91
C ASN A 104 -9.12 6.69 -13.33
N VAL A 105 -7.90 7.17 -13.09
CA VAL A 105 -7.63 8.56 -12.65
C VAL A 105 -8.26 9.60 -13.58
N CYS A 106 -8.38 9.29 -14.89
CA CYS A 106 -9.00 10.18 -15.88
C CYS A 106 -10.47 10.53 -15.56
N ASN A 107 -11.17 9.73 -14.74
CA ASN A 107 -12.53 10.02 -14.30
C ASN A 107 -12.59 11.11 -13.20
N TYR A 108 -11.46 11.45 -12.58
CA TYR A 108 -11.40 12.27 -11.35
C TYR A 108 -10.54 13.53 -11.50
N LEU A 109 -10.31 13.98 -12.74
CA LEU A 109 -9.45 15.14 -13.04
C LEU A 109 -9.95 16.44 -12.40
N SER A 110 -11.25 16.55 -12.12
CA SER A 110 -11.87 17.74 -11.54
C SER A 110 -11.78 17.86 -10.02
N LEU A 111 -11.26 16.84 -9.33
CA LEU A 111 -11.08 16.90 -7.88
C LEU A 111 -10.11 18.04 -7.52
N SER A 112 -10.49 18.84 -6.51
CA SER A 112 -9.73 20.02 -6.08
C SER A 112 -9.89 20.27 -4.57
N PRO A 113 -8.85 20.77 -3.89
CA PRO A 113 -8.98 21.26 -2.51
C PRO A 113 -9.85 22.52 -2.42
N ASP A 114 -9.98 23.25 -3.53
CA ASP A 114 -10.75 24.48 -3.60
C ASP A 114 -12.24 24.21 -3.84
N ASN A 115 -13.08 24.95 -3.14
CA ASN A 115 -14.51 24.95 -3.41
C ASN A 115 -14.83 25.50 -4.81
N PRO A 116 -15.88 24.97 -5.47
CA PRO A 116 -16.36 25.55 -6.71
C PRO A 116 -16.90 26.98 -6.48
N ALA A 117 -16.79 27.82 -7.51
CA ALA A 117 -17.38 29.15 -7.48
C ALA A 117 -18.92 29.09 -7.35
N ALA A 118 -19.50 30.11 -6.71
CA ALA A 118 -20.94 30.27 -6.66
C ALA A 118 -21.51 30.54 -8.07
N ILE A 119 -22.71 30.03 -8.35
CA ILE A 119 -23.41 30.22 -9.63
C ILE A 119 -24.77 30.90 -9.41
N THR A 120 -25.31 31.51 -10.45
CA THR A 120 -26.66 32.10 -10.43
C THR A 120 -27.53 31.47 -11.50
N ILE A 121 -28.71 30.97 -11.12
CA ILE A 121 -29.69 30.36 -12.02
C ILE A 121 -31.03 31.04 -11.75
N GLY A 122 -31.66 31.62 -12.79
CA GLY A 122 -32.97 32.28 -12.65
C GLY A 122 -33.02 33.44 -11.65
N GLY A 123 -31.87 34.09 -11.38
CA GLY A 123 -31.75 35.15 -10.37
C GLY A 123 -31.45 34.65 -8.94
N THR A 124 -31.46 33.34 -8.70
CA THR A 124 -31.09 32.75 -7.41
C THR A 124 -29.60 32.37 -7.37
N LYS A 125 -28.89 32.80 -6.32
CA LYS A 125 -27.47 32.47 -6.10
C LYS A 125 -27.34 31.13 -5.34
N PHE A 126 -26.53 30.23 -5.86
CA PHE A 126 -26.15 28.96 -5.24
C PHE A 126 -24.65 28.98 -4.94
N ALA A 127 -24.29 28.74 -3.69
CA ALA A 127 -22.91 28.75 -3.21
C ALA A 127 -22.61 27.45 -2.43
N PRO A 128 -21.34 27.07 -2.26
CA PRO A 128 -20.97 25.96 -1.39
C PRO A 128 -21.53 26.12 0.03
N PHE A 129 -21.95 25.01 0.64
CA PHE A 129 -22.48 25.02 2.02
C PHE A 129 -21.39 25.36 3.05
N ALA A 130 -20.18 24.85 2.84
CA ALA A 130 -18.99 25.05 3.66
C ALA A 130 -17.75 24.66 2.83
N GLN A 131 -16.67 24.21 3.45
CA GLN A 131 -15.45 23.72 2.79
C GLN A 131 -15.60 22.28 2.27
N GLY A 132 -14.73 21.89 1.33
CA GLY A 132 -14.57 20.51 0.87
C GLY A 132 -15.43 20.11 -0.33
N GLN A 133 -16.24 21.01 -0.90
CA GLN A 133 -17.08 20.69 -2.05
C GLN A 133 -16.27 20.48 -3.34
N GLY A 134 -15.01 20.92 -3.39
CA GLY A 134 -14.07 20.62 -4.48
C GLY A 134 -13.74 19.13 -4.66
N PHE A 135 -13.90 18.33 -3.61
CA PHE A 135 -13.73 16.87 -3.66
C PHE A 135 -15.03 16.10 -3.90
N ARG A 136 -16.13 16.79 -4.22
CA ARG A 136 -17.39 16.12 -4.57
C ARG A 136 -17.16 15.20 -5.78
N GLY A 137 -17.46 13.92 -5.61
CA GLY A 137 -17.23 12.88 -6.60
C GLY A 137 -16.18 11.85 -6.18
N ILE A 138 -15.41 12.12 -5.13
CA ILE A 138 -14.50 11.13 -4.55
C ILE A 138 -15.30 9.91 -4.04
N PRO A 139 -14.90 8.67 -4.41
CA PRO A 139 -15.68 7.49 -4.04
C PRO A 139 -15.47 7.11 -2.58
N GLY A 140 -16.58 6.86 -1.87
CA GLY A 140 -16.60 6.61 -0.42
C GLY A 140 -16.64 5.13 -0.01
N ASP A 141 -16.75 4.20 -0.96
CA ASP A 141 -16.87 2.76 -0.68
C ASP A 141 -15.50 2.09 -0.41
N GLY A 142 -15.52 0.86 0.12
CA GLY A 142 -14.31 0.14 0.53
C GLY A 142 -13.51 -0.52 -0.60
N THR A 143 -13.96 -0.42 -1.86
CA THR A 143 -13.32 -1.17 -2.95
C THR A 143 -11.91 -0.68 -3.24
N SER A 144 -11.12 -1.56 -3.84
CA SER A 144 -9.74 -1.27 -4.24
C SER A 144 -9.60 -0.06 -5.18
N PRO A 145 -10.40 0.07 -6.27
CA PRO A 145 -10.42 1.29 -7.08
C PRO A 145 -10.76 2.55 -6.29
N SER A 146 -11.74 2.47 -5.39
CA SER A 146 -12.17 3.63 -4.60
C SER A 146 -11.11 4.07 -3.59
N ARG A 147 -10.47 3.10 -2.91
CA ARG A 147 -9.30 3.37 -2.05
C ARG A 147 -8.15 3.98 -2.83
N PHE A 148 -7.86 3.50 -4.05
CA PHE A 148 -6.82 4.05 -4.90
C PHE A 148 -7.06 5.53 -5.20
N ILE A 149 -8.26 5.90 -5.64
CA ILE A 149 -8.61 7.29 -5.94
C ILE A 149 -8.55 8.17 -4.69
N ARG A 150 -9.05 7.66 -3.56
CA ARG A 150 -8.99 8.39 -2.29
C ARG A 150 -7.56 8.69 -1.86
N VAL A 151 -6.69 7.67 -1.79
CA VAL A 151 -5.31 7.87 -1.31
C VAL A 151 -4.50 8.68 -2.30
N LEU A 152 -4.73 8.51 -3.60
CA LEU A 152 -4.13 9.36 -4.63
C LEU A 152 -4.54 10.82 -4.46
N THR A 153 -5.82 11.08 -4.13
CA THR A 153 -6.29 12.45 -3.88
C THR A 153 -5.58 13.06 -2.68
N ASP A 154 -5.49 12.34 -1.57
CA ASP A 154 -4.79 12.81 -0.37
C ASP A 154 -3.31 13.06 -0.64
N VAL A 155 -2.62 12.14 -1.32
CA VAL A 155 -1.19 12.27 -1.67
C VAL A 155 -0.95 13.42 -2.65
N ARG A 156 -1.81 13.59 -3.66
CA ARG A 156 -1.66 14.64 -4.68
C ARG A 156 -1.79 16.04 -4.10
N PHE A 157 -2.70 16.23 -3.15
CA PHE A 157 -2.99 17.54 -2.56
C PHE A 157 -2.33 17.76 -1.19
N ALA A 158 -1.59 16.76 -0.69
CA ALA A 158 -0.73 16.90 0.47
C ALA A 158 0.37 17.96 0.22
N PRO A 159 0.59 18.92 1.15
CA PRO A 159 1.72 19.83 1.04
C PRO A 159 3.04 19.06 1.14
N ALA A 160 4.08 19.54 0.46
CA ALA A 160 5.41 18.95 0.62
C ALA A 160 5.87 19.06 2.09
N PRO A 161 6.36 17.98 2.71
CA PRO A 161 6.83 18.02 4.09
C PRO A 161 8.09 18.88 4.21
N THR A 162 8.25 19.58 5.33
CA THR A 162 9.41 20.48 5.53
C THR A 162 10.64 19.75 6.04
N ASN A 163 10.45 18.59 6.66
CA ASN A 163 11.48 17.76 7.26
C ASN A 163 11.02 16.29 7.36
N GLN A 164 11.90 15.40 7.81
CA GLN A 164 11.60 13.96 7.88
C GLN A 164 10.49 13.62 8.89
N ALA A 165 10.42 14.31 10.03
CA ALA A 165 9.38 14.06 11.03
C ALA A 165 8.00 14.50 10.52
N ASP A 166 7.94 15.62 9.79
CA ASP A 166 6.71 16.06 9.11
C ASP A 166 6.29 15.05 8.04
N ALA A 167 7.23 14.50 7.27
CA ALA A 167 6.96 13.47 6.27
C ALA A 167 6.37 12.21 6.91
N GLU A 168 7.00 11.69 7.97
CA GLU A 168 6.49 10.55 8.74
C GLU A 168 5.07 10.82 9.26
N LEU A 169 4.86 11.96 9.92
CA LEU A 169 3.56 12.32 10.46
C LEU A 169 2.50 12.47 9.38
N GLN A 170 2.84 13.10 8.25
CA GLN A 170 1.91 13.30 7.15
C GLN A 170 1.51 11.96 6.51
N THR A 171 2.46 11.05 6.28
CA THR A 171 2.16 9.69 5.80
C THR A 171 1.23 8.96 6.78
N ILE A 172 1.48 9.07 8.09
CA ILE A 172 0.60 8.51 9.12
C ILE A 172 -0.82 9.09 9.01
N ARG A 173 -0.96 10.41 8.82
CA ARG A 173 -2.27 11.06 8.67
C ARG A 173 -3.01 10.61 7.42
N VAL A 174 -2.30 10.40 6.31
CA VAL A 174 -2.89 9.82 5.09
C VAL A 174 -3.38 8.41 5.41
N LEU A 175 -2.55 7.54 6.00
CA LEU A 175 -2.91 6.15 6.30
C LEU A 175 -4.15 6.02 7.20
N HIS A 176 -4.30 6.87 8.22
CA HIS A 176 -5.49 6.86 9.07
C HIS A 176 -6.81 7.10 8.30
N GLY A 177 -6.76 7.77 7.15
CA GLY A 177 -7.93 7.93 6.26
C GLY A 177 -8.41 6.62 5.60
N PHE A 178 -7.64 5.54 5.75
CA PHE A 178 -7.86 4.25 5.10
C PHE A 178 -7.98 3.09 6.09
N ASP A 179 -8.11 3.38 7.38
CA ASP A 179 -8.39 2.36 8.39
C ASP A 179 -9.77 1.72 8.14
N ILE A 180 -9.78 0.40 7.95
CA ILE A 180 -11.00 -0.38 7.88
C ILE A 180 -11.35 -0.82 9.30
N SER A 181 -12.40 -0.22 9.86
CA SER A 181 -12.88 -0.51 11.21
C SER A 181 -13.86 -1.69 11.24
N THR A 182 -13.99 -2.29 12.42
CA THR A 182 -14.98 -3.33 12.71
C THR A 182 -16.37 -2.96 12.18
N GLY A 183 -16.93 -3.87 11.36
CA GLY A 183 -18.29 -3.77 10.83
C GLY A 183 -18.43 -2.93 9.56
N SER A 184 -17.37 -2.26 9.10
CA SER A 184 -17.42 -1.47 7.86
C SER A 184 -17.40 -2.35 6.60
N ILE A 185 -16.62 -3.44 6.61
CA ILE A 185 -16.45 -4.34 5.48
C ILE A 185 -16.45 -5.78 5.98
N MET A 186 -17.13 -6.66 5.23
CA MET A 186 -17.22 -8.10 5.50
C MET A 186 -16.69 -8.86 4.28
N GLU A 187 -15.89 -9.90 4.52
CA GLU A 187 -15.32 -10.78 3.49
C GLU A 187 -15.65 -12.26 3.76
N PRO A 188 -15.62 -13.14 2.74
CA PRO A 188 -15.82 -14.56 2.95
C PRO A 188 -14.74 -15.17 3.85
N ALA A 189 -15.15 -15.89 4.90
CA ALA A 189 -14.21 -16.60 5.75
C ALA A 189 -13.76 -17.93 5.10
N MET A 190 -12.53 -18.37 5.38
CA MET A 190 -11.99 -19.65 4.87
C MET A 190 -12.84 -20.89 5.27
N GLY A 191 -13.64 -20.79 6.33
CA GLY A 191 -14.54 -21.85 6.80
C GLY A 191 -16.01 -21.69 6.39
N GLY A 192 -16.31 -20.75 5.50
CA GLY A 192 -17.68 -20.36 5.16
C GLY A 192 -18.25 -19.28 6.09
N GLY A 193 -19.28 -18.58 5.61
CA GLY A 193 -19.81 -17.38 6.26
C GLY A 193 -18.97 -16.14 5.98
N LEU A 194 -19.21 -15.08 6.77
CA LEU A 194 -18.53 -13.79 6.64
C LEU A 194 -17.65 -13.52 7.86
N THR A 195 -16.49 -12.93 7.62
CA THR A 195 -15.59 -12.34 8.63
C THR A 195 -15.40 -10.85 8.35
N GLN A 196 -14.89 -10.11 9.32
CA GLN A 196 -14.58 -8.69 9.13
C GLN A 196 -13.25 -8.53 8.41
N GLU A 197 -13.23 -7.67 7.40
CA GLU A 197 -11.97 -7.14 6.88
C GLU A 197 -11.56 -5.96 7.77
N LEU A 198 -10.29 -5.94 8.19
CA LEU A 198 -9.76 -4.95 9.12
C LEU A 198 -8.38 -4.47 8.67
N THR A 199 -8.04 -3.23 8.98
CA THR A 199 -6.63 -2.78 8.94
C THR A 199 -5.92 -3.32 10.19
N ILE A 200 -5.31 -4.51 10.07
CA ILE A 200 -4.71 -5.22 11.22
C ILE A 200 -3.43 -4.51 11.72
N TRP A 201 -2.70 -3.85 10.82
CA TRP A 201 -1.54 -3.00 11.13
C TRP A 201 -1.31 -1.98 10.02
N SER A 202 -0.64 -0.88 10.36
CA SER A 202 -0.12 0.09 9.39
C SER A 202 1.38 0.25 9.57
N THR A 203 2.09 0.60 8.48
CA THR A 203 3.54 0.75 8.49
C THR A 203 3.99 1.95 7.67
N VAL A 204 5.10 2.57 8.05
CA VAL A 204 5.76 3.66 7.29
C VAL A 204 7.25 3.35 7.20
N SER A 205 7.78 3.35 5.97
CA SER A 205 9.23 3.18 5.73
C SER A 205 9.85 4.53 5.36
N ASN A 206 10.62 5.11 6.27
CA ASN A 206 11.41 6.30 5.99
C ASN A 206 12.78 5.89 5.44
N LEU A 207 12.92 5.92 4.11
CA LEU A 207 14.14 5.53 3.38
C LEU A 207 15.29 6.55 3.51
N THR A 208 15.02 7.77 3.97
CA THR A 208 16.05 8.79 4.21
C THR A 208 16.65 8.65 5.60
N GLY A 209 15.80 8.46 6.60
CA GLY A 209 16.20 8.27 7.99
C GLY A 209 16.55 6.83 8.36
N ASN A 210 16.33 5.87 7.45
CA ASN A 210 16.44 4.43 7.71
C ASN A 210 15.61 3.99 8.92
N ARG A 211 14.33 4.40 8.95
CA ARG A 211 13.40 4.10 10.05
C ARG A 211 12.20 3.33 9.52
N TYR A 212 11.78 2.31 10.26
CA TYR A 212 10.57 1.55 9.99
C TYR A 212 9.58 1.74 11.12
N LEU A 213 8.45 2.36 10.84
CA LEU A 213 7.41 2.66 11.81
C LEU A 213 6.25 1.70 11.61
N TYR A 214 5.57 1.33 12.70
CA TYR A 214 4.36 0.53 12.64
C TYR A 214 3.41 0.82 13.80
N ASN A 215 2.12 0.54 13.61
CA ASN A 215 1.14 0.38 14.68
C ASN A 215 0.31 -0.89 14.41
N THR A 216 -0.56 -1.26 15.34
CA THR A 216 -1.49 -2.38 15.16
C THR A 216 -2.92 -1.94 15.43
N TYR A 217 -3.88 -2.77 15.02
CA TYR A 217 -5.30 -2.50 15.26
C TYR A 217 -5.63 -2.29 16.75
N ASP A 218 -5.12 -3.19 17.61
CA ASP A 218 -5.39 -3.16 19.05
C ASP A 218 -4.55 -2.13 19.81
N ASP A 219 -3.46 -1.63 19.20
CA ASP A 219 -2.60 -0.60 19.77
C ASP A 219 -2.32 0.49 18.73
N PRO A 220 -3.09 1.61 18.76
CA PRO A 220 -2.99 2.66 17.75
C PRO A 220 -1.69 3.45 17.86
N GLN A 221 -0.87 3.18 18.87
CA GLN A 221 0.40 3.81 19.05
C GLN A 221 1.42 3.42 17.98
N TRP A 222 2.11 4.42 17.44
CA TRP A 222 3.20 4.21 16.52
C TRP A 222 4.51 3.90 17.24
N PHE A 223 5.10 2.78 16.85
CA PHE A 223 6.44 2.35 17.25
C PHE A 223 7.43 2.60 16.12
N VAL A 224 8.70 2.72 16.47
CA VAL A 224 9.78 3.02 15.52
C VAL A 224 10.91 2.02 15.72
N ILE A 225 11.35 1.40 14.63
CA ILE A 225 12.57 0.63 14.52
C ILE A 225 13.59 1.49 13.77
N ASP A 226 14.70 1.83 14.44
CA ASP A 226 15.82 2.55 13.84
C ASP A 226 16.78 1.54 13.22
N LEU A 227 16.73 1.40 11.89
CA LEU A 227 17.54 0.43 11.15
C LEU A 227 19.03 0.80 11.15
N ALA A 228 19.40 2.06 11.42
CA ALA A 228 20.81 2.44 11.51
C ALA A 228 21.45 1.96 12.82
N THR A 229 20.66 1.76 13.86
CA THR A 229 21.14 1.31 15.19
C THR A 229 20.80 -0.14 15.51
N THR A 230 19.95 -0.78 14.71
CA THR A 230 19.57 -2.19 14.89
C THR A 230 20.73 -3.12 14.56
N ASP A 231 21.04 -4.08 15.44
CA ASP A 231 22.02 -5.14 15.17
C ASP A 231 21.40 -6.26 14.32
N PHE A 232 21.84 -6.37 13.06
CA PHE A 232 21.40 -7.44 12.16
C PHE A 232 22.29 -8.70 12.20
N THR A 233 23.29 -8.78 13.10
CA THR A 233 24.25 -9.89 13.18
C THR A 233 23.80 -11.03 14.10
N SER A 234 22.81 -10.80 14.98
CA SER A 234 22.25 -11.80 15.90
C SER A 234 20.81 -12.24 15.50
N SER A 235 20.21 -13.19 16.24
CA SER A 235 18.94 -13.86 15.85
C SER A 235 17.78 -12.89 15.54
N ARG A 236 17.04 -13.19 14.46
CA ARG A 236 16.11 -12.33 13.70
C ARG A 236 14.71 -12.10 14.31
N SER A 237 14.50 -12.37 15.59
CA SER A 237 13.21 -12.12 16.24
C SER A 237 13.37 -11.82 17.71
N VAL A 238 13.05 -10.59 18.12
CA VAL A 238 12.92 -10.21 19.53
C VAL A 238 11.43 -10.11 19.84
N ALA A 239 10.97 -10.83 20.85
CA ALA A 239 9.59 -10.74 21.31
C ALA A 239 9.34 -9.37 21.94
N PHE A 240 8.36 -8.63 21.42
CA PHE A 240 7.99 -7.33 21.97
C PHE A 240 7.24 -7.51 23.30
N THR A 241 7.68 -6.79 24.34
CA THR A 241 6.90 -6.58 25.57
C THR A 241 6.34 -5.16 25.54
N HIS A 242 5.01 -5.04 25.53
CA HIS A 242 4.30 -3.76 25.46
C HIS A 242 3.90 -3.27 26.86
N SER A 243 4.11 -1.98 27.14
CA SER A 243 3.69 -1.31 28.39
C SER A 243 2.88 -0.01 28.19
N GLY A 244 2.46 0.31 26.96
CA GLY A 244 1.81 1.57 26.60
C GLY A 244 2.77 2.78 26.53
N GLY A 245 2.45 3.77 25.68
CA GLY A 245 3.19 5.03 25.45
C GLY A 245 4.22 4.97 24.31
N PRO A 246 4.35 5.99 23.40
CA PRO A 246 5.27 5.95 22.26
C PRO A 246 6.71 5.92 22.78
N VAL A 247 7.28 4.72 22.82
CA VAL A 247 8.61 4.43 23.35
C VAL A 247 9.49 3.95 22.18
N PRO A 248 10.66 4.57 21.95
CA PRO A 248 11.64 4.03 21.02
C PRO A 248 12.00 2.60 21.42
N LEU A 249 11.80 1.65 20.50
CA LEU A 249 12.21 0.27 20.70
C LEU A 249 13.72 0.21 20.52
N ARG A 250 14.44 -0.19 21.57
CA ARG A 250 15.84 -0.59 21.45
C ARG A 250 15.85 -2.10 21.29
N VAL A 251 16.25 -2.56 20.12
CA VAL A 251 16.47 -3.98 19.81
C VAL A 251 17.97 -4.18 19.65
#